data_AF-A0AAU4E4T9-F1
#
_entry.id   AF-A0AAU4E4T9-F1
#
_cell.length_a   1.000
_cell.length_b   1.000
_cell.length_c   1.000
_cell.angle_alpha   90.00
_cell.angle_beta   90.00
_cell.angle_gamma   90.00
#
_symmetry.space_group_name_H-M   'P 1'
#
loop_
_entity.id
_entity.type
_entity.pdbx_description
1 polymer ?
#
loop_
_entity_poly.entity_id
_entity_poly.type
_entity_poly.pdbx_seq_one_letter_code
_entity_poly.pdbx_strand_id
1 'polypeptide(L)'
;MIAAVADRIFAAGRRSAGLGAGTSDSRTRSADMPIVTVQQGPRSVELKRDLVRRVTDAVVDAYRIPAETVQVWIQEVPADSWGAAGTLVADQ
;
A
#
# COMPACT_ATOMS: atom_id res chain seq x y z
N MET A 1 22.09 1.60 -29.96
CA MET A 1 20.90 2.25 -29.37
C MET A 1 20.88 1.87 -27.89
N ILE A 2 21.17 2.82 -27.00
CA ILE A 2 20.93 2.82 -25.52
C ILE A 2 21.19 1.47 -24.81
N ALA A 3 22.42 1.14 -24.39
CA ALA A 3 23.20 1.64 -23.24
C ALA A 3 22.88 0.94 -21.90
N ALA A 4 23.87 0.23 -21.37
CA ALA A 4 23.92 -0.29 -20.00
C ALA A 4 24.63 0.71 -19.06
N VAL A 5 24.80 0.32 -17.78
CA VAL A 5 25.55 0.94 -16.65
C VAL A 5 24.65 1.50 -15.55
N ALA A 6 24.63 0.81 -14.40
CA ALA A 6 24.27 1.36 -13.09
C ALA A 6 24.77 0.42 -11.97
N ASP A 7 26.09 0.34 -11.78
CA ASP A 7 26.70 -0.32 -10.61
C ASP A 7 27.83 0.56 -10.08
N ARG A 8 27.91 0.74 -8.73
CA ARG A 8 28.66 1.74 -7.93
C ARG A 8 27.91 2.96 -7.37
N ILE A 9 26.89 2.71 -6.54
CA ILE A 9 26.45 3.59 -5.43
C ILE A 9 26.02 2.66 -4.27
N PHE A 10 26.57 2.72 -3.04
CA PHE A 10 27.77 3.41 -2.52
C PHE A 10 28.28 2.66 -1.27
N ALA A 11 29.58 2.31 -1.17
CA ALA A 11 30.10 1.46 -0.08
C ALA A 11 31.51 1.86 0.42
N ALA A 12 31.60 2.94 1.20
CA ALA A 12 32.64 3.18 2.22
C ALA A 12 32.41 4.53 2.94
N GLY A 13 32.65 4.58 4.25
CA GLY A 13 32.90 5.84 4.96
C GLY A 13 31.70 6.48 5.67
N ARG A 14 31.50 6.13 6.95
CA ARG A 14 31.78 7.01 8.11
C ARG A 14 31.48 6.27 9.42
N ARG A 15 32.53 5.96 10.20
CA ARG A 15 32.42 5.77 11.66
C ARG A 15 33.09 6.96 12.34
N SER A 16 32.35 7.74 13.11
CA SER A 16 32.87 8.58 14.19
C SER A 16 31.70 9.15 15.00
N ALA A 17 31.82 9.14 16.32
CA ALA A 17 30.76 9.55 17.23
C ALA A 17 30.53 11.08 17.26
N GLY A 18 29.33 11.48 17.66
CA GLY A 18 28.98 12.86 17.99
C GLY A 18 27.62 12.91 18.68
N LEU A 19 27.59 13.35 19.95
CA LEU A 19 26.34 13.61 20.67
C LEU A 19 25.67 14.87 20.13
N GLY A 20 24.33 14.91 20.07
CA GLY A 20 23.62 16.15 19.72
C GLY A 20 22.10 16.01 19.67
N ALA A 21 21.44 16.56 20.70
CA ALA A 21 20.06 17.07 20.75
C ALA A 21 18.99 16.45 19.83
N GLY A 22 17.98 15.84 20.44
CA GLY A 22 16.77 15.42 19.74
C GLY A 22 15.94 16.61 19.23
N THR A 23 15.72 16.65 17.91
CA THR A 23 14.53 17.24 17.29
C THR A 23 13.84 16.14 16.50
N SER A 24 13.07 15.30 17.20
CA SER A 24 12.20 14.33 16.54
C SER A 24 11.11 15.10 15.81
N ASP A 25 11.26 15.32 14.49
CA ASP A 25 10.22 15.97 13.71
C ASP A 25 8.95 15.10 13.75
N SER A 26 7.95 15.61 14.46
CA SER A 26 6.66 14.96 14.66
C SER A 26 5.67 15.30 13.56
N ARG A 27 6.01 16.21 12.62
CA ARG A 27 5.11 16.64 11.54
C ARG A 27 5.04 15.68 10.37
N THR A 28 6.09 14.89 10.12
CA THR A 28 6.12 13.99 8.95
C THR A 28 5.43 12.64 9.19
N ARG A 29 5.32 12.17 10.44
CA ARG A 29 4.87 10.78 10.77
C ARG A 29 3.41 10.43 10.42
N SER A 30 2.59 11.39 10.02
CA SER A 30 1.15 11.16 9.74
C SER A 30 0.78 11.24 8.26
N ALA A 31 1.71 11.58 7.38
CA ALA A 31 1.46 11.64 5.93
C ALA A 31 1.52 10.25 5.27
N ASP A 32 2.26 9.31 5.86
CA ASP A 32 2.64 8.05 5.23
C ASP A 32 1.69 6.86 5.52
N MET A 33 0.44 7.11 5.91
CA MET A 33 -0.56 6.07 6.21
C MET A 33 -1.66 5.98 5.13
N PRO A 34 -1.40 5.38 3.96
CA PRO A 34 -2.40 5.24 2.92
C PRO A 34 -3.47 4.21 3.30
N ILE A 35 -4.73 4.56 3.01
CA ILE A 35 -5.89 3.67 3.15
C ILE A 35 -6.39 3.33 1.75
N VAL A 36 -6.50 2.04 1.44
CA VAL A 36 -7.11 1.52 0.21
C VAL A 36 -8.42 0.84 0.57
N THR A 37 -9.54 1.37 0.08
CA THR A 37 -10.86 0.74 0.24
C THR A 37 -11.22 -0.02 -1.03
N VAL A 38 -11.54 -1.30 -0.89
CA VAL A 38 -12.08 -2.14 -1.97
C VAL A 38 -13.56 -2.38 -1.72
N GLN A 39 -14.41 -1.90 -2.63
CA GLN A 39 -15.83 -2.23 -2.67
C GLN A 39 -16.04 -3.37 -3.67
N GLN A 40 -16.63 -4.48 -3.24
CA GLN A 40 -16.85 -5.68 -4.05
C GLN A 40 -18.09 -6.46 -3.61
N GLY A 41 -18.49 -7.49 -4.37
CA GLY A 41 -19.40 -8.53 -3.89
C GLY A 41 -18.72 -9.54 -2.93
N PRO A 42 -19.48 -10.44 -2.30
CA PRO A 42 -18.93 -11.42 -1.34
C PRO A 42 -17.91 -12.38 -1.95
N ARG A 43 -16.81 -12.64 -1.24
CA ARG A 43 -15.75 -13.61 -1.61
C ARG A 43 -15.29 -14.44 -0.41
N SER A 44 -14.63 -15.57 -0.68
CA SER A 44 -13.99 -16.38 0.37
C SER A 44 -12.87 -15.60 1.08
N VAL A 45 -12.55 -16.00 2.31
CA VAL A 45 -11.52 -15.33 3.12
C VAL A 45 -10.14 -15.51 2.50
N GLU A 46 -9.90 -16.63 1.83
CA GLU A 46 -8.65 -16.99 1.15
C GLU A 46 -8.35 -16.01 0.00
N LEU A 47 -9.36 -15.70 -0.82
CA LEU A 47 -9.23 -14.69 -1.88
C LEU A 47 -9.01 -13.29 -1.30
N LYS A 48 -9.70 -12.94 -0.20
CA LYS A 48 -9.51 -11.66 0.49
C LYS A 48 -8.10 -11.52 1.08
N ARG A 49 -7.53 -12.59 1.67
CA ARG A 49 -6.13 -12.59 2.17
C ARG A 49 -5.13 -12.35 1.05
N ASP A 50 -5.27 -13.02 -0.09
CA ASP A 50 -4.36 -12.82 -1.22
C ASP A 50 -4.51 -11.43 -1.86
N LEU A 51 -5.73 -10.91 -1.94
CA LEU A 51 -6.00 -9.53 -2.38
C LEU A 51 -5.31 -8.50 -1.48
N VAL A 52 -5.50 -8.57 -0.15
CA VAL A 52 -4.88 -7.63 0.80
C VAL A 52 -3.36 -7.63 0.64
N ARG A 53 -2.74 -8.82 0.61
CA ARG A 53 -1.29 -8.95 0.41
C ARG A 53 -0.82 -8.25 -0.87
N ARG A 54 -1.45 -8.54 -2.02
CA ARG A 54 -1.04 -7.95 -3.31
C ARG A 54 -1.25 -6.44 -3.37
N VAL A 55 -2.31 -5.92 -2.75
CA VAL A 55 -2.56 -4.48 -2.66
C VAL A 55 -1.49 -3.80 -1.81
N THR A 56 -1.15 -4.37 -0.64
CA THR A 56 -0.05 -3.86 0.20
C THR A 56 1.28 -3.90 -0.54
N ASP A 57 1.63 -5.02 -1.19
CA ASP A 57 2.85 -5.16 -1.99
C ASP A 57 2.96 -4.06 -3.07
N ALA A 58 1.86 -3.78 -3.78
CA ALA A 58 1.82 -2.75 -4.82
C ALA A 58 1.96 -1.32 -4.28
N VAL A 59 1.34 -1.01 -3.14
CA VAL A 59 1.47 0.31 -2.49
C VAL A 59 2.89 0.54 -1.97
N VAL A 60 3.49 -0.48 -1.37
CA VAL A 60 4.88 -0.45 -0.88
C VAL A 60 5.87 -0.24 -2.02
N ASP A 61 5.72 -0.95 -3.16
CA ASP A 61 6.60 -0.75 -4.32
C ASP A 61 6.41 0.63 -4.97
N ALA A 62 5.16 1.10 -5.11
CA ALA A 62 4.88 2.40 -5.72
C ALA A 62 5.39 3.59 -4.87
N TYR A 63 5.15 3.56 -3.55
CA TYR A 63 5.40 4.71 -2.67
C TYR A 63 6.68 4.58 -1.83
N ARG A 64 7.35 3.42 -1.82
CA ARG A 64 8.59 3.16 -1.06
C ARG A 64 8.45 3.37 0.46
N ILE A 65 7.25 3.12 0.98
CA ILE A 65 6.89 3.21 2.41
C ILE A 65 6.90 1.83 3.10
N PRO A 66 6.96 1.77 4.44
CA PRO A 66 6.85 0.50 5.18
C PRO A 66 5.47 -0.15 5.02
N ALA A 67 5.41 -1.49 5.03
CA ALA A 67 4.16 -2.22 4.82
C ALA A 67 3.15 -2.02 5.97
N GLU A 68 3.64 -1.81 7.19
CA GLU A 68 2.84 -1.61 8.40
C GLU A 68 2.05 -0.29 8.42
N THR A 69 2.36 0.67 7.54
CA THR A 69 1.59 1.92 7.43
C THR A 69 0.42 1.81 6.44
N VAL A 70 0.39 0.77 5.60
CA VAL A 70 -0.64 0.55 4.58
C VAL A 70 -1.85 -0.14 5.20
N GLN A 71 -3.04 0.45 5.04
CA GLN A 71 -4.29 -0.15 5.48
C GLN A 71 -5.17 -0.52 4.27
N VAL A 72 -5.67 -1.75 4.24
CA VAL A 72 -6.57 -2.23 3.20
C VAL A 72 -7.91 -2.62 3.83
N TRP A 73 -8.98 -1.94 3.43
CA TRP A 73 -10.33 -2.17 3.94
C TRP A 73 -11.18 -2.83 2.85
N ILE A 74 -11.83 -3.96 3.15
CA ILE A 74 -12.71 -4.66 2.20
C ILE A 74 -14.15 -4.45 2.66
N GLN A 75 -14.97 -3.89 1.77
CA GLN A 75 -16.40 -3.68 1.95
C GLN A 75 -17.14 -4.61 0.99
N GLU A 76 -17.86 -5.59 1.53
CA GLU A 76 -18.65 -6.55 0.75
C GLU A 76 -20.11 -6.10 0.70
N VAL A 77 -20.60 -5.82 -0.51
CA VAL A 77 -21.98 -5.42 -0.79
C VAL A 77 -22.70 -6.62 -1.41
N PRO A 78 -23.82 -7.09 -0.83
CA PRO A 78 -24.64 -8.13 -1.44
C PRO A 78 -25.16 -7.74 -2.84
N ALA A 79 -25.42 -8.73 -3.70
CA ALA A 79 -25.79 -8.50 -5.10
C ALA A 79 -27.15 -7.76 -5.27
N ASP A 80 -28.06 -7.91 -4.30
CA ASP A 80 -29.35 -7.20 -4.22
C ASP A 80 -29.20 -5.72 -3.78
N SER A 81 -28.01 -5.34 -3.34
CA SER A 81 -27.68 -4.04 -2.76
C SER A 81 -26.72 -3.23 -3.65
N TRP A 82 -26.40 -3.74 -4.84
CA TRP A 82 -25.54 -3.12 -5.86
C TRP A 82 -26.34 -2.99 -7.16
N GLY A 83 -26.42 -1.78 -7.72
CA GLY A 83 -26.94 -1.54 -9.08
C GLY A 83 -25.85 -1.16 -10.09
N ALA A 84 -25.94 -1.68 -11.32
CA ALA A 84 -25.12 -1.27 -12.46
C ALA A 84 -25.99 -1.15 -13.72
N ALA A 85 -25.77 -0.10 -14.53
CA ALA A 85 -26.55 0.19 -15.75
C ALA A 85 -28.09 0.26 -15.58
N GLY A 86 -28.59 0.49 -14.35
CA GLY A 86 -30.02 0.56 -14.04
C GLY A 86 -30.65 -0.75 -13.53
N THR A 87 -29.85 -1.81 -13.34
CA THR A 87 -30.28 -3.15 -12.94
C THR A 87 -29.47 -3.62 -11.72
N LEU A 88 -30.06 -4.37 -10.78
CA LEU A 88 -29.27 -4.93 -9.66
C LEU A 88 -28.34 -6.03 -10.17
N VAL A 89 -27.20 -6.24 -9.50
CA VAL A 89 -26.31 -7.37 -9.82
C VAL A 89 -26.97 -8.72 -9.48
N ALA A 90 -27.98 -8.73 -8.61
CA ALA A 90 -28.84 -9.89 -8.38
C ALA A 90 -29.75 -10.25 -9.58
N ASP A 91 -29.97 -9.31 -10.51
CA ASP A 91 -30.83 -9.50 -11.69
C ASP A 91 -30.04 -9.78 -13.00
N GLN A 92 -28.71 -10.01 -12.90
CA GLN A 92 -27.78 -10.20 -14.03
C GLN A 92 -27.38 -11.68 -14.23
#